data_AF-A0A3M5U3B5-F1
#
_entry.id   AF-A0A3M5U3B5-F1
#
_cell.length_a   1.000
_cell.length_b   1.000
_cell.length_c   1.000
_cell.angle_alpha   90.00
_cell.angle_beta   90.00
_cell.angle_gamma   90.00
#
_symmetry.space_group_name_H-M   'P 1'
#
loop_
_entity.id
_entity.type
_entity.pdbx_description
1 polymer ?
#
loop_
_entity_poly.entity_id
_entity_poly.type
_entity_poly.pdbx_seq_one_letter_code
_entity_poly.pdbx_strand_id
1 'polypeptide(L)'
;MAVTHLFSTSDTLGTYDFLSSIIQIKRYRCNAKAELELALSTPLSEEWSDYWPVRTNFASLFVHEATHLTDCTTTMWGLEFSYRKFRLMEAVANQEDYSQPLSVFMLNATEQHSHKELIRKGTIPLTTATSMTHTVEIDSSLGPIINVHYNLNGKPFQSVPLSLLSVLEANAYSNEVLYKILACEKLSDCRQKFEYRDKIESDFYELLSDNTQSEYTLLVNLVKIHFPYLNLRELLVFVSVLCRFTLDLNDIGCSVVSNYIERTIGQKSAGATISHDLRRAGSRAVIFFKTALGIHQWISETTSADGEGIKDLLAKNPQMAILQFWEAKSDGFKTVGNFSDLFMFDNILDKVISLPGAIGVEVFSEGSRHNRAQLNSRPLAFIELKCLKLLDIFLEDDTVISVPNSIELDVEEYFELNCGLISATESIWDKTPIRKFFVELDEPMRF
;
A
#
# COMPACT_ATOMS: atom_id res chain seq x y z
N MET A 1 9.27 -24.73 7.71
CA MET A 1 10.71 -24.30 7.70
C MET A 1 10.81 -22.89 8.27
N ALA A 2 11.86 -22.51 9.02
CA ALA A 2 11.94 -21.15 9.57
C ALA A 2 12.51 -20.17 8.53
N VAL A 3 11.64 -19.52 7.79
CA VAL A 3 11.97 -18.44 6.85
C VAL A 3 12.15 -17.16 7.65
N THR A 4 13.31 -16.51 7.53
CA THR A 4 13.44 -15.10 7.88
C THR A 4 12.61 -14.30 6.89
N HIS A 5 11.70 -13.48 7.40
CA HIS A 5 10.80 -12.67 6.58
C HIS A 5 11.18 -11.20 6.76
N LEU A 6 12.28 -10.75 6.16
CA LEU A 6 12.72 -9.35 6.35
C LEU A 6 11.85 -8.33 5.59
N PHE A 7 11.35 -8.74 4.43
CA PHE A 7 10.46 -7.95 3.61
C PHE A 7 9.00 -8.32 3.82
N SER A 8 8.64 -9.01 4.91
CA SER A 8 7.22 -9.23 5.19
C SER A 8 6.58 -8.05 5.89
N THR A 9 5.27 -7.92 5.68
CA THR A 9 4.40 -7.16 6.58
C THR A 9 4.65 -7.58 8.03
N SER A 10 4.57 -6.64 8.97
CA SER A 10 4.91 -6.89 10.38
C SER A 10 3.78 -7.55 11.18
N ASP A 11 2.78 -8.14 10.52
CA ASP A 11 1.64 -8.74 11.19
C ASP A 11 1.99 -10.14 11.74
N THR A 12 1.55 -10.37 12.98
CA THR A 12 1.63 -11.66 13.66
C THR A 12 0.65 -12.69 13.09
N LEU A 13 -0.40 -12.24 12.39
CA LEU A 13 -1.49 -13.10 11.92
C LEU A 13 -1.31 -13.57 10.48
N GLY A 14 -0.65 -12.77 9.63
CA GLY A 14 -0.40 -13.04 8.21
C GLY A 14 0.84 -12.30 7.76
N THR A 15 1.45 -12.76 6.66
CA THR A 15 2.60 -12.10 6.04
C THR A 15 2.59 -12.28 4.53
N TYR A 16 2.71 -11.19 3.79
CA TYR A 16 3.16 -11.18 2.40
C TYR A 16 4.64 -10.84 2.34
N ASP A 17 5.45 -11.72 1.77
CA ASP A 17 6.89 -11.46 1.55
C ASP A 17 7.10 -10.85 0.16
N PHE A 18 7.59 -9.61 0.12
CA PHE A 18 7.79 -8.87 -1.13
C PHE A 18 8.96 -9.43 -1.97
N LEU A 19 9.87 -10.21 -1.39
CA LEU A 19 10.92 -10.89 -2.16
C LEU A 19 10.38 -12.10 -2.91
N SER A 20 9.76 -13.04 -2.19
CA SER A 20 9.23 -14.28 -2.77
C SER A 20 7.85 -14.13 -3.42
N SER A 21 7.13 -13.05 -3.16
CA SER A 21 5.71 -12.87 -3.51
C SER A 21 4.75 -13.86 -2.85
N ILE A 22 5.19 -14.56 -1.79
CA ILE A 22 4.40 -15.58 -1.10
C ILE A 22 3.56 -14.95 0.01
N ILE A 23 2.34 -15.45 0.16
CA ILE A 23 1.46 -15.14 1.29
C ILE A 23 1.46 -16.33 2.24
N GLN A 24 1.65 -16.05 3.53
CA GLN A 24 1.46 -17.01 4.62
C GLN A 24 0.48 -16.47 5.65
N ILE A 25 -0.53 -17.25 6.02
CA ILE A 25 -1.51 -16.91 7.06
C ILE A 25 -1.21 -17.72 8.32
N LYS A 26 -0.52 -17.08 9.27
CA LYS A 26 0.03 -17.68 10.49
C LYS A 26 -1.01 -17.97 11.57
N ARG A 27 -2.21 -17.41 11.45
CA ARG A 27 -3.31 -17.61 12.41
C ARG A 27 -3.94 -19.00 12.36
N TYR A 28 -3.83 -19.71 11.24
CA TYR A 28 -4.56 -20.96 10.99
C TYR A 28 -3.62 -22.11 10.63
N ARG A 29 -4.14 -23.34 10.73
CA ARG A 29 -3.42 -24.61 10.48
C ARG A 29 -4.28 -25.57 9.65
N CYS A 30 -3.71 -26.72 9.27
CA CYS A 30 -4.32 -27.74 8.40
C CYS A 30 -5.73 -28.18 8.81
N ASN A 31 -6.06 -28.18 10.11
CA ASN A 31 -7.36 -28.63 10.63
C ASN A 31 -8.55 -27.80 10.12
N ALA A 32 -8.32 -26.56 9.68
CA ALA A 32 -9.37 -25.70 9.14
C ALA A 32 -9.41 -25.65 7.61
N LYS A 33 -8.50 -26.34 6.89
CA LYS A 33 -8.28 -26.18 5.44
C LYS A 33 -9.55 -26.09 4.60
N ALA A 34 -10.44 -27.08 4.72
CA ALA A 34 -11.67 -27.13 3.92
C ALA A 34 -12.59 -25.91 4.16
N GLU A 35 -12.67 -25.43 5.40
CA GLU A 35 -13.47 -24.25 5.77
C GLU A 35 -12.83 -22.95 5.26
N LEU A 36 -11.50 -22.88 5.23
CA LEU A 36 -10.74 -21.73 4.74
C LEU A 36 -10.85 -21.62 3.21
N GLU A 37 -10.69 -22.72 2.47
CA GLU A 37 -10.90 -22.75 1.02
C GLU A 37 -12.33 -22.36 0.63
N LEU A 38 -13.31 -22.82 1.42
CA LEU A 38 -14.70 -22.43 1.26
C LEU A 38 -14.90 -20.92 1.51
N ALA A 39 -14.21 -20.35 2.51
CA ALA A 39 -14.27 -18.92 2.80
C ALA A 39 -13.77 -18.05 1.64
N LEU A 40 -12.80 -18.52 0.85
CA LEU A 40 -12.28 -17.79 -0.31
C LEU A 40 -13.14 -17.99 -1.56
N SER A 41 -13.75 -19.17 -1.69
CA SER A 41 -14.45 -19.58 -2.91
C SER A 41 -15.94 -19.24 -2.92
N THR A 42 -16.54 -19.01 -1.75
CA THR A 42 -17.98 -18.71 -1.64
C THR A 42 -18.27 -17.22 -1.60
N PRO A 43 -19.36 -16.76 -2.24
CA PRO A 43 -19.85 -15.41 -2.04
C PRO A 43 -20.19 -15.15 -0.57
N LEU A 44 -20.19 -13.87 -0.19
CA LEU A 44 -20.58 -13.44 1.15
C LEU A 44 -22.00 -13.94 1.50
N SER A 45 -22.12 -14.60 2.65
CA SER A 45 -23.38 -15.17 3.15
C SER A 45 -24.38 -14.09 3.57
N GLU A 46 -25.67 -14.36 3.36
CA GLU A 46 -26.79 -13.55 3.86
C GLU A 46 -27.27 -14.02 5.25
N GLU A 47 -26.79 -15.17 5.73
CA GLU A 47 -27.15 -15.76 7.01
C GLU A 47 -25.96 -15.89 7.96
N TRP A 48 -26.21 -15.61 9.24
CA TRP A 48 -25.24 -15.81 10.32
C TRP A 48 -25.15 -17.29 10.68
N SER A 49 -23.92 -17.78 10.86
CA SER A 49 -23.62 -19.09 11.43
C SER A 49 -22.43 -18.99 12.38
N ASP A 50 -22.20 -20.01 13.21
CA ASP A 50 -21.05 -20.02 14.12
C ASP A 50 -19.70 -19.98 13.38
N TYR A 51 -19.67 -20.47 12.14
CA TYR A 51 -18.49 -20.40 11.27
C TYR A 51 -18.37 -19.09 10.50
N TRP A 52 -19.43 -18.28 10.43
CA TRP A 52 -19.41 -17.03 9.66
C TRP A 52 -18.28 -16.08 10.11
N PRO A 53 -18.09 -15.78 11.41
CA PRO A 53 -16.98 -14.93 11.85
C PRO A 53 -15.61 -15.52 11.52
N VAL A 54 -15.46 -16.85 11.57
CA VAL A 54 -14.19 -17.52 11.26
C VAL A 54 -13.84 -17.32 9.79
N ARG A 55 -14.80 -17.58 8.89
CA ARG A 55 -14.64 -17.42 7.44
C ARG A 55 -14.38 -15.96 7.07
N THR A 56 -15.14 -15.02 7.63
CA THR A 56 -14.97 -13.58 7.37
C THR A 56 -13.62 -13.07 7.84
N ASN A 57 -13.17 -13.45 9.04
CA ASN A 57 -11.86 -13.00 9.56
C ASN A 57 -10.69 -13.59 8.78
N PHE A 58 -10.80 -14.85 8.34
CA PHE A 58 -9.78 -15.44 7.46
C PHE A 58 -9.73 -14.74 6.11
N ALA A 59 -10.88 -14.61 5.43
CA ALA A 59 -10.94 -13.99 4.12
C ALA A 59 -10.51 -12.51 4.16
N SER A 60 -10.83 -11.76 5.21
CA SER A 60 -10.35 -10.39 5.38
C SER A 60 -8.83 -10.33 5.53
N LEU A 61 -8.23 -11.26 6.28
CA LEU A 61 -6.78 -11.33 6.45
C LEU A 61 -6.09 -11.75 5.15
N PHE A 62 -6.69 -12.66 4.38
CA PHE A 62 -6.22 -12.94 3.03
C PHE A 62 -6.34 -11.71 2.12
N VAL A 63 -7.44 -10.96 2.18
CA VAL A 63 -7.62 -9.71 1.43
C VAL A 63 -6.55 -8.68 1.79
N HIS A 64 -6.13 -8.61 3.05
CA HIS A 64 -4.99 -7.78 3.47
C HIS A 64 -3.73 -8.15 2.68
N GLU A 65 -3.29 -9.40 2.76
CA GLU A 65 -2.04 -9.85 2.12
C GLU A 65 -2.13 -9.86 0.60
N ALA A 66 -3.29 -10.21 0.05
CA ALA A 66 -3.57 -10.11 -1.38
C ALA A 66 -3.52 -8.66 -1.87
N THR A 67 -3.84 -7.68 -1.02
CA THR A 67 -3.69 -6.27 -1.37
C THR A 67 -2.21 -5.95 -1.62
N HIS A 68 -1.28 -6.38 -0.76
CA HIS A 68 0.16 -6.18 -0.98
C HIS A 68 0.65 -6.87 -2.26
N LEU A 69 0.21 -8.10 -2.52
CA LEU A 69 0.50 -8.80 -3.78
C LEU A 69 0.00 -8.01 -5.00
N THR A 70 -1.23 -7.50 -4.96
CA THR A 70 -1.78 -6.71 -6.07
C THR A 70 -1.13 -5.34 -6.18
N ASP A 71 -0.71 -4.72 -5.09
CA ASP A 71 0.08 -3.49 -5.12
C ASP A 71 1.40 -3.73 -5.85
N CYS A 72 2.06 -4.88 -5.64
CA CYS A 72 3.29 -5.25 -6.34
C CYS A 72 3.10 -5.64 -7.81
N THR A 73 2.00 -6.30 -8.16
CA THR A 73 1.81 -6.89 -9.50
C THR A 73 0.98 -6.03 -10.44
N THR A 74 0.20 -5.08 -9.92
CA THR A 74 -0.78 -4.35 -10.74
C THR A 74 -0.62 -2.84 -10.71
N THR A 75 0.41 -2.29 -10.04
CA THR A 75 0.70 -0.85 -10.00
C THR A 75 2.04 -0.52 -10.66
N MET A 76 2.20 0.72 -11.14
CA MET A 76 3.48 1.22 -11.67
C MET A 76 4.62 1.08 -10.66
N TRP A 77 4.40 1.50 -9.41
CA TRP A 77 5.39 1.33 -8.35
C TRP A 77 5.77 -0.14 -8.14
N GLY A 78 4.77 -1.02 -8.09
CA GLY A 78 4.98 -2.45 -7.87
C GLY A 78 5.79 -3.11 -8.98
N LEU A 79 5.53 -2.77 -10.24
CA LEU A 79 6.31 -3.27 -11.37
C LEU A 79 7.75 -2.75 -11.36
N GLU A 80 7.97 -1.47 -10.99
CA GLU A 80 9.31 -0.92 -10.82
C GLU A 80 10.08 -1.61 -9.70
N PHE A 81 9.43 -1.81 -8.54
CA PHE A 81 9.99 -2.56 -7.42
C PHE A 81 10.38 -3.98 -7.86
N SER A 82 9.47 -4.69 -8.55
CA SER A 82 9.67 -6.05 -9.02
C SER A 82 10.79 -6.14 -10.06
N TYR A 83 10.85 -5.21 -11.00
CA TYR A 83 11.94 -5.11 -11.98
C TYR A 83 13.30 -4.95 -11.28
N ARG A 84 13.41 -4.01 -10.34
CA ARG A 84 14.67 -3.75 -9.61
C ARG A 84 15.06 -4.92 -8.72
N LYS A 85 14.08 -5.58 -8.08
CA LYS A 85 14.26 -6.83 -7.32
C LYS A 85 14.83 -7.93 -8.21
N PHE A 86 14.21 -8.22 -9.35
CA PHE A 86 14.66 -9.29 -10.23
C PHE A 86 16.03 -9.03 -10.84
N ARG A 87 16.35 -7.77 -11.16
CA ARG A 87 17.70 -7.36 -11.58
C ARG A 87 18.77 -7.64 -10.52
N LEU A 88 18.45 -7.45 -9.24
CA LEU A 88 19.35 -7.81 -8.15
C LEU A 88 19.49 -9.33 -8.04
N MET A 89 18.36 -10.06 -8.04
CA MET A 89 18.35 -11.53 -7.95
C MET A 89 19.10 -12.18 -9.11
N GLU A 90 18.96 -11.67 -10.34
CA GLU A 90 19.71 -12.12 -11.52
C GLU A 90 21.22 -11.98 -11.32
N ALA A 91 21.69 -10.81 -10.85
CA ALA A 91 23.11 -10.59 -10.56
C ALA A 91 23.63 -11.53 -9.47
N VAL A 92 22.82 -11.78 -8.42
CA VAL A 92 23.15 -12.73 -7.35
C VAL A 92 23.22 -14.16 -7.88
N ALA A 93 22.24 -14.58 -8.67
CA ALA A 93 22.17 -15.92 -9.26
C ALA A 93 23.37 -16.22 -10.17
N ASN A 94 23.76 -15.23 -10.99
CA ASN A 94 24.88 -15.33 -11.93
C ASN A 94 26.24 -15.09 -11.26
N GLN A 95 26.29 -14.78 -9.97
CA GLN A 95 27.50 -14.42 -9.22
C GLN A 95 28.26 -13.23 -9.85
N GLU A 96 27.50 -12.28 -10.41
CA GLU A 96 28.00 -11.04 -10.99
C GLU A 96 28.18 -9.95 -9.93
N ASP A 97 28.81 -8.82 -10.30
CA ASP A 97 28.83 -7.65 -9.43
C ASP A 97 27.41 -7.09 -9.25
N TYR A 98 26.89 -7.23 -8.03
CA TYR A 98 25.56 -6.78 -7.65
C TYR A 98 25.54 -5.35 -7.06
N SER A 99 26.67 -4.63 -7.00
CA SER A 99 26.76 -3.30 -6.38
C SER A 99 25.79 -2.29 -7.01
N GLN A 100 25.76 -2.20 -8.34
CA GLN A 100 24.85 -1.32 -9.06
C GLN A 100 23.38 -1.79 -8.92
N PRO A 101 23.01 -3.06 -9.22
CA PRO A 101 21.65 -3.55 -8.98
C PRO A 101 21.13 -3.29 -7.56
N LEU A 102 21.97 -3.52 -6.54
CA LEU A 102 21.64 -3.27 -5.14
C LEU A 102 21.35 -1.80 -4.87
N SER A 103 22.20 -0.89 -5.34
CA SER A 103 21.99 0.56 -5.17
C SER A 103 20.71 1.07 -5.82
N VAL A 104 20.30 0.46 -6.94
CA VAL A 104 19.04 0.80 -7.62
C VAL A 104 17.85 0.20 -6.89
N PHE A 105 17.95 -1.06 -6.41
CA PHE A 105 16.91 -1.70 -5.59
C PHE A 105 16.64 -0.94 -4.29
N MET A 106 17.70 -0.41 -3.66
CA MET A 106 17.62 0.42 -2.46
C MET A 106 16.68 1.62 -2.61
N LEU A 107 16.49 2.16 -3.82
CA LEU A 107 15.57 3.29 -4.04
C LEU A 107 14.12 3.01 -3.60
N ASN A 108 13.62 1.78 -3.76
CA ASN A 108 12.28 1.41 -3.28
C ASN A 108 12.35 0.76 -1.90
N ALA A 109 13.34 -0.11 -1.69
CA ALA A 109 13.43 -0.90 -0.47
C ALA A 109 13.66 -0.02 0.77
N THR A 110 14.40 1.10 0.66
CA THR A 110 14.55 2.06 1.78
C THR A 110 13.24 2.78 2.13
N GLU A 111 12.32 2.94 1.17
CA GLU A 111 11.03 3.60 1.39
C GLU A 111 10.00 2.66 2.02
N GLN A 112 10.13 1.36 1.75
CA GLN A 112 9.34 0.30 2.37
C GLN A 112 9.87 -0.08 3.76
N HIS A 113 11.16 0.10 4.01
CA HIS A 113 11.74 -0.18 5.33
C HIS A 113 11.09 0.69 6.42
N SER A 114 10.75 0.06 7.55
CA SER A 114 10.18 0.78 8.69
C SER A 114 11.20 1.77 9.25
N HIS A 115 10.83 3.05 9.30
CA HIS A 115 11.69 4.09 9.84
C HIS A 115 11.53 4.23 11.37
N LYS A 116 11.41 3.08 12.07
CA LYS A 116 11.22 2.99 13.52
C LYS A 116 12.21 3.82 14.33
N GLU A 117 13.44 3.94 13.85
CA GLU A 117 14.51 4.72 14.47
C GLU A 117 14.23 6.23 14.50
N LEU A 118 13.41 6.73 13.57
CA LEU A 118 13.02 8.14 13.47
C LEU A 118 11.73 8.46 14.23
N ILE A 119 10.97 7.45 14.68
CA ILE A 119 9.71 7.63 15.39
C ILE A 119 9.98 8.21 16.78
N ARG A 120 9.42 9.39 17.06
CA ARG A 120 9.39 9.97 18.41
C ARG A 120 8.08 9.61 19.08
N LYS A 121 8.07 8.50 19.82
CA LYS A 121 6.86 7.96 20.47
C LYS A 121 6.39 8.83 21.63
N GLY A 122 5.09 9.10 21.66
CA GLY A 122 4.41 9.68 22.81
C GLY A 122 3.78 8.62 23.70
N THR A 123 3.22 9.04 24.82
CA THR A 123 2.43 8.19 25.74
C THR A 123 0.92 8.42 25.62
N ILE A 124 0.52 9.42 24.84
CA ILE A 124 -0.89 9.79 24.64
C ILE A 124 -1.43 8.97 23.45
N PRO A 125 -2.63 8.36 23.53
CA PRO A 125 -3.23 7.66 22.41
C PRO A 125 -3.38 8.55 21.18
N LEU A 126 -3.03 8.04 20.00
CA LEU A 126 -3.03 8.83 18.75
C LEU A 126 -4.39 9.44 18.41
N THR A 127 -5.48 8.73 18.73
CA THR A 127 -6.86 9.20 18.51
C THR A 127 -7.23 10.45 19.30
N THR A 128 -6.43 10.82 20.30
CA THR A 128 -6.58 12.08 21.06
C THR A 128 -6.12 13.30 20.26
N ALA A 129 -5.39 13.09 19.15
CA ALA A 129 -4.88 14.20 18.35
C ALA A 129 -6.02 15.05 17.78
N THR A 130 -5.92 16.37 18.00
CA THR A 130 -6.87 17.36 17.49
C THR A 130 -6.47 17.89 16.12
N SER A 131 -5.19 17.75 15.77
CA SER A 131 -4.64 18.16 14.47
C SER A 131 -3.34 17.43 14.17
N MET A 132 -2.97 17.40 12.90
CA MET A 132 -1.65 16.94 12.46
C MET A 132 -0.93 18.06 11.74
N THR A 133 0.36 18.21 12.01
CA THR A 133 1.26 19.13 11.29
C THR A 133 2.41 18.34 10.71
N HIS A 134 3.27 18.97 9.92
CA HIS A 134 4.45 18.29 9.38
C HIS A 134 5.65 19.21 9.30
N THR A 135 6.82 18.61 9.35
CA THR A 135 8.10 19.23 9.01
C THR A 135 8.76 18.39 7.92
N VAL A 136 9.62 19.02 7.13
CA VAL A 136 10.46 18.31 6.16
C VAL A 136 11.90 18.49 6.58
N GLU A 137 12.66 17.42 6.60
CA GLU A 137 14.10 17.43 6.88
C GLU A 137 14.84 16.58 5.84
N ILE A 138 16.14 16.85 5.65
CA ILE A 138 16.98 16.04 4.77
C ILE A 138 17.84 15.15 5.68
N ASP A 139 17.53 13.86 5.69
CA ASP A 139 18.32 12.85 6.35
C ASP A 139 19.50 12.45 5.45
N SER A 140 20.69 12.31 6.04
CA SER A 140 21.92 12.02 5.29
C SER A 140 21.94 10.65 4.60
N SER A 141 21.10 9.71 5.08
CA SER A 141 21.03 8.33 4.59
C SER A 141 19.78 8.09 3.75
N LEU A 142 18.65 8.68 4.13
CA LEU A 142 17.35 8.41 3.52
C LEU A 142 16.86 9.53 2.58
N GLY A 143 17.53 10.69 2.59
CA GLY A 143 17.13 11.85 1.80
C GLY A 143 16.00 12.64 2.45
N PRO A 144 15.11 13.29 1.68
CA PRO A 144 14.10 14.14 2.26
C PRO A 144 12.98 13.32 2.93
N ILE A 145 12.74 13.58 4.21
CA ILE A 145 11.73 12.92 5.03
C ILE A 145 10.67 13.94 5.45
N ILE A 146 9.39 13.56 5.31
CA ILE A 146 8.28 14.30 5.89
C ILE A 146 7.97 13.68 7.25
N ASN A 147 8.27 14.39 8.34
CA ASN A 147 7.87 14.00 9.68
C ASN A 147 6.50 14.60 10.00
N VAL A 148 5.52 13.74 10.25
CA VAL A 148 4.17 14.12 10.62
C VAL A 148 4.04 14.12 12.14
N HIS A 149 3.53 15.22 12.69
CA HIS A 149 3.39 15.43 14.12
C HIS A 149 1.92 15.36 14.51
N TYR A 150 1.60 14.47 15.45
CA TYR A 150 0.31 14.43 16.11
C TYR A 150 0.27 15.50 17.21
N ASN A 151 -0.72 16.37 17.16
CA ASN A 151 -0.83 17.50 18.08
C ASN A 151 -2.06 17.39 18.98
N LEU A 152 -1.87 17.78 20.24
CA LEU A 152 -2.94 18.00 21.20
C LEU A 152 -2.83 19.45 21.70
N ASN A 153 -3.90 20.22 21.53
CA ASN A 153 -3.93 21.64 21.95
C ASN A 153 -2.75 22.45 21.38
N GLY A 154 -2.41 22.21 20.11
CA GLY A 154 -1.35 22.91 19.39
C GLY A 154 0.08 22.48 19.73
N LYS A 155 0.29 21.43 20.55
CA LYS A 155 1.61 20.90 20.88
C LYS A 155 1.81 19.50 20.32
N PRO A 156 2.96 19.21 19.67
CA PRO A 156 3.25 17.87 19.18
C PRO A 156 3.54 16.93 20.35
N PHE A 157 2.92 15.75 20.35
CA PHE A 157 3.17 14.70 21.36
C PHE A 157 3.73 13.41 20.77
N GLN A 158 3.63 13.23 19.45
CA GLN A 158 4.23 12.11 18.72
C GLN A 158 4.64 12.57 17.32
N SER A 159 5.77 12.07 16.84
CA SER A 159 6.28 12.33 15.48
C SER A 159 6.56 11.03 14.76
N VAL A 160 6.09 10.92 13.52
CA VAL A 160 6.17 9.72 12.70
C VAL A 160 6.65 10.11 11.29
N PRO A 161 7.71 9.48 10.76
CA PRO A 161 8.14 9.69 9.39
C PRO A 161 7.11 9.11 8.43
N LEU A 162 6.86 9.82 7.33
CA LEU A 162 6.07 9.32 6.21
C LEU A 162 6.93 8.38 5.37
N SER A 163 6.51 7.13 5.27
CA SER A 163 7.16 6.10 4.46
C SER A 163 6.19 5.48 3.46
N LEU A 164 6.72 4.72 2.51
CA LEU A 164 5.88 3.96 1.61
C LEU A 164 5.19 2.80 2.32
N LEU A 165 5.80 2.26 3.38
CA LEU A 165 5.16 1.30 4.27
C LEU A 165 3.81 1.83 4.75
N SER A 166 3.72 3.10 5.16
CA SER A 166 2.45 3.71 5.55
C SER A 166 1.38 3.69 4.44
N VAL A 167 1.77 3.75 3.16
CA VAL A 167 0.83 3.68 2.01
C VAL A 167 0.35 2.25 1.81
N LEU A 168 1.28 1.29 1.76
CA LEU A 168 0.98 -0.12 1.55
C LEU A 168 0.05 -0.64 2.65
N GLU A 169 0.40 -0.34 3.90
CA GLU A 169 -0.37 -0.80 5.06
C GLU A 169 -1.72 -0.08 5.20
N ALA A 170 -1.78 1.22 4.89
CA ALA A 170 -3.07 1.91 4.85
C ALA A 170 -4.00 1.32 3.78
N ASN A 171 -3.47 0.88 2.63
CA ASN A 171 -4.26 0.23 1.59
C ASN A 171 -4.76 -1.15 2.04
N ALA A 172 -3.85 -2.00 2.51
CA ALA A 172 -4.16 -3.36 2.92
C ALA A 172 -5.13 -3.39 4.11
N TYR A 173 -4.87 -2.58 5.14
CA TYR A 173 -5.76 -2.44 6.28
C TYR A 173 -7.14 -1.88 5.90
N SER A 174 -7.19 -0.91 4.99
CA SER A 174 -8.48 -0.39 4.51
C SER A 174 -9.31 -1.48 3.83
N ASN A 175 -8.68 -2.31 3.01
CA ASN A 175 -9.34 -3.42 2.33
C ASN A 175 -9.78 -4.52 3.31
N GLU A 176 -8.96 -4.85 4.30
CA GLU A 176 -9.32 -5.81 5.35
C GLU A 176 -10.59 -5.38 6.10
N VAL A 177 -10.61 -4.14 6.59
CA VAL A 177 -11.76 -3.62 7.36
C VAL A 177 -12.98 -3.44 6.45
N LEU A 178 -12.80 -2.95 5.22
CA LEU A 178 -13.89 -2.87 4.25
C LEU A 178 -14.52 -4.23 3.97
N TYR A 179 -13.71 -5.28 3.81
CA TYR A 179 -14.23 -6.62 3.58
C TYR A 179 -15.13 -7.08 4.74
N LYS A 180 -14.69 -6.86 6.00
CA LYS A 180 -15.50 -7.15 7.19
C LYS A 180 -16.81 -6.37 7.21
N ILE A 181 -16.78 -5.08 6.86
CA ILE A 181 -17.97 -4.23 6.75
C ILE A 181 -18.94 -4.78 5.71
N LEU A 182 -18.47 -5.08 4.50
CA LEU A 182 -19.31 -5.58 3.40
C LEU A 182 -19.93 -6.94 3.72
N ALA A 183 -19.13 -7.84 4.33
CA ALA A 183 -19.63 -9.12 4.82
C ALA A 183 -20.76 -8.89 5.82
N CYS A 184 -20.57 -8.00 6.78
CA CYS A 184 -21.56 -7.67 7.79
C CYS A 184 -22.82 -7.00 7.18
N GLU A 185 -22.67 -6.12 6.18
CA GLU A 185 -23.77 -5.46 5.47
C GLU A 185 -24.63 -6.46 4.69
N LYS A 186 -24.02 -7.53 4.17
CA LYS A 186 -24.71 -8.57 3.40
C LYS A 186 -25.63 -9.46 4.26
N LEU A 187 -25.33 -9.59 5.54
CA LEU A 187 -26.12 -10.39 6.48
C LEU A 187 -27.54 -9.83 6.69
N SER A 188 -28.49 -10.73 6.88
CA SER A 188 -29.82 -10.42 7.42
C SER A 188 -29.73 -9.87 8.84
N ASP A 189 -30.66 -9.01 9.21
CA ASP A 189 -30.66 -8.38 10.53
C ASP A 189 -30.83 -9.43 11.64
N CYS A 190 -29.81 -9.52 12.50
CA CYS A 190 -29.80 -10.35 13.70
C CYS A 190 -28.95 -9.68 14.77
N ARG A 191 -29.11 -10.10 16.02
CA ARG A 191 -28.37 -9.52 17.15
C ARG A 191 -26.84 -9.64 16.96
N GLN A 192 -26.38 -10.79 16.51
CA GLN A 192 -24.96 -11.09 16.32
C GLN A 192 -24.32 -10.20 15.25
N LYS A 193 -25.06 -9.86 14.18
CA LYS A 193 -24.63 -8.90 13.16
C LYS A 193 -24.32 -7.54 13.79
N PHE A 194 -25.20 -7.02 14.66
CA PHE A 194 -24.98 -5.73 15.33
C PHE A 194 -23.78 -5.79 16.28
N GLU A 195 -23.67 -6.85 17.10
CA GLU A 195 -22.52 -7.05 18.00
C GLU A 195 -21.19 -7.14 17.21
N TYR A 196 -21.18 -7.82 16.07
CA TYR A 196 -20.00 -7.91 15.21
C TYR A 196 -19.66 -6.56 14.56
N ARG A 197 -20.67 -5.80 14.12
CA ARG A 197 -20.48 -4.46 13.57
C ARG A 197 -19.82 -3.52 14.58
N ASP A 198 -20.33 -3.49 15.81
CA ASP A 198 -19.76 -2.69 16.90
C ASP A 198 -18.31 -3.12 17.19
N LYS A 199 -18.04 -4.43 17.12
CA LYS A 199 -16.68 -4.96 17.26
C LYS A 199 -15.74 -4.48 16.14
N ILE A 200 -16.17 -4.48 14.87
CA ILE A 200 -15.34 -3.97 13.76
C ILE A 200 -14.93 -2.52 14.04
N GLU A 201 -15.88 -1.69 14.46
CA GLU A 201 -15.61 -0.28 14.74
C GLU A 201 -14.71 -0.10 15.97
N SER A 202 -14.93 -0.86 17.04
CA SER A 202 -14.07 -0.86 18.22
C SER A 202 -12.63 -1.27 17.89
N ASP A 203 -12.45 -2.40 17.20
CA ASP A 203 -11.13 -2.91 16.80
C ASP A 203 -10.41 -1.89 15.90
N PHE A 204 -11.16 -1.19 15.03
CA PHE A 204 -10.63 -0.12 14.19
C PHE A 204 -10.06 1.05 15.02
N TYR A 205 -10.83 1.57 15.98
CA TYR A 205 -10.37 2.67 16.82
C TYR A 205 -9.26 2.27 17.79
N GLU A 206 -9.25 1.02 18.25
CA GLU A 206 -8.18 0.48 19.09
C GLU A 206 -6.85 0.51 18.33
N LEU A 207 -6.81 -0.03 17.10
CA LEU A 207 -5.60 0.00 16.29
C LEU A 207 -5.15 1.43 15.98
N LEU A 208 -6.07 2.31 15.60
CA LEU A 208 -5.76 3.72 15.30
C LEU A 208 -5.24 4.48 16.52
N SER A 209 -5.51 4.01 17.74
CA SER A 209 -5.06 4.62 19.00
C SER A 209 -3.66 4.17 19.40
N ASP A 210 -3.16 3.05 18.84
CA ASP A 210 -1.90 2.42 19.26
C ASP A 210 -0.67 3.20 18.75
N ASN A 211 0.10 3.74 19.70
CA ASN A 211 1.33 4.47 19.42
C ASN A 211 2.44 3.59 18.84
N THR A 212 2.38 2.27 19.02
CA THR A 212 3.36 1.32 18.48
C THR A 212 3.14 1.03 17.00
N GLN A 213 1.91 1.20 16.52
CA GLN A 213 1.47 1.02 15.13
C GLN A 213 1.34 2.36 14.39
N SER A 214 2.04 3.39 14.85
CA SER A 214 1.83 4.75 14.36
C SER A 214 2.27 4.98 12.91
N GLU A 215 3.31 4.27 12.45
CA GLU A 215 3.73 4.31 11.04
C GLU A 215 2.70 3.61 10.13
N TYR A 216 2.16 2.48 10.61
CA TYR A 216 1.14 1.68 9.93
C TYR A 216 -0.20 2.42 9.79
N THR A 217 -0.63 3.12 10.85
CA THR A 217 -1.92 3.82 10.88
C THR A 217 -1.85 5.29 10.48
N LEU A 218 -0.67 5.79 10.08
CA LEU A 218 -0.39 7.21 9.86
C LEU A 218 -1.39 7.86 8.89
N LEU A 219 -1.56 7.25 7.71
CA LEU A 219 -2.35 7.82 6.63
C LEU A 219 -3.86 7.69 6.86
N VAL A 220 -4.30 6.63 7.55
CA VAL A 220 -5.70 6.48 7.97
C VAL A 220 -6.05 7.56 9.00
N ASN A 221 -5.17 7.80 9.98
CA ASN A 221 -5.32 8.88 10.95
C ASN A 221 -5.33 10.27 10.29
N LEU A 222 -4.45 10.48 9.29
CA LEU A 222 -4.43 11.72 8.50
C LEU A 222 -5.79 12.01 7.87
N VAL A 223 -6.36 11.03 7.18
CA VAL A 223 -7.66 11.18 6.52
C VAL A 223 -8.78 11.37 7.55
N LYS A 224 -8.79 10.58 8.63
CA LYS A 224 -9.79 10.71 9.70
C LYS A 224 -9.84 12.12 10.31
N ILE A 225 -8.68 12.73 10.55
CA ILE A 225 -8.59 14.05 11.18
C ILE A 225 -9.03 15.16 10.20
N HIS A 226 -8.66 15.07 8.93
CA HIS A 226 -8.94 16.11 7.93
C HIS A 226 -10.33 15.97 7.30
N PHE A 227 -10.91 14.78 7.29
CA PHE A 227 -12.20 14.49 6.65
C PHE A 227 -13.22 13.91 7.65
N PRO A 228 -13.53 14.62 8.76
CA PRO A 228 -14.36 14.08 9.86
C PRO A 228 -15.83 13.85 9.47
N TYR A 229 -16.25 14.30 8.29
CA TYR A 229 -17.59 14.12 7.76
C TYR A 229 -17.77 12.79 7.00
N LEU A 230 -16.69 12.09 6.66
CA LEU A 230 -16.76 10.76 6.05
C LEU A 230 -17.09 9.73 7.13
N ASN A 231 -18.07 8.86 6.87
CA ASN A 231 -18.27 7.69 7.73
C ASN A 231 -17.13 6.67 7.54
N LEU A 232 -17.06 5.66 8.42
CA LEU A 232 -15.98 4.66 8.38
C LEU A 232 -15.81 4.00 7.01
N ARG A 233 -16.91 3.59 6.36
CA ARG A 233 -16.87 2.95 5.03
C ARG A 233 -16.33 3.91 3.98
N GLU A 234 -16.86 5.14 3.92
CA GLU A 234 -16.40 6.17 2.98
C GLU A 234 -14.93 6.53 3.18
N LEU A 235 -14.50 6.65 4.43
CA LEU A 235 -13.11 6.91 4.79
C LEU A 235 -12.18 5.82 4.26
N LEU A 236 -12.50 4.55 4.50
CA LEU A 236 -11.66 3.42 4.06
C LEU A 236 -11.64 3.29 2.53
N VAL A 237 -12.77 3.55 1.86
CA VAL A 237 -12.81 3.60 0.38
C VAL A 237 -11.91 4.71 -0.13
N PHE A 238 -11.99 5.92 0.44
CA PHE A 238 -11.14 7.02 0.03
C PHE A 238 -9.66 6.72 0.26
N VAL A 239 -9.29 6.18 1.43
CA VAL A 239 -7.90 5.78 1.72
C VAL A 239 -7.41 4.76 0.71
N SER A 240 -8.15 3.68 0.46
CA SER A 240 -7.71 2.63 -0.49
C SER A 240 -7.58 3.17 -1.91
N VAL A 241 -8.54 3.97 -2.39
CA VAL A 241 -8.48 4.58 -3.74
C VAL A 241 -7.29 5.55 -3.85
N LEU A 242 -7.02 6.35 -2.80
CA LEU A 242 -5.90 7.27 -2.82
C LEU A 242 -4.53 6.56 -2.74
N CYS A 243 -4.44 5.46 -1.99
CA CYS A 243 -3.25 4.60 -2.00
C CYS A 243 -3.04 4.03 -3.41
N ARG A 244 -4.11 3.52 -4.03
CA ARG A 244 -4.05 2.96 -5.37
C ARG A 244 -3.61 4.01 -6.40
N PHE A 245 -4.19 5.20 -6.37
CA PHE A 245 -3.77 6.34 -7.19
C PHE A 245 -2.28 6.65 -7.01
N THR A 246 -1.81 6.69 -5.76
CA THR A 246 -0.42 6.99 -5.41
C THR A 246 0.56 5.96 -5.96
N LEU A 247 0.23 4.67 -5.81
CA LEU A 247 1.05 3.56 -6.28
C LEU A 247 1.02 3.42 -7.80
N ASP A 248 -0.08 3.80 -8.44
CA ASP A 248 -0.31 3.54 -9.85
C ASP A 248 -0.05 4.74 -10.79
N LEU A 249 0.28 5.91 -10.23
CA LEU A 249 0.68 7.06 -11.03
C LEU A 249 1.94 6.72 -11.85
N ASN A 250 1.91 6.94 -13.16
CA ASN A 250 3.07 6.68 -14.03
C ASN A 250 4.10 7.83 -13.98
N ASP A 251 5.21 7.66 -14.69
CA ASP A 251 6.33 8.63 -14.70
C ASP A 251 5.91 10.03 -15.17
N ILE A 252 5.01 10.13 -16.16
CA ILE A 252 4.50 11.41 -16.66
C ILE A 252 3.63 12.06 -15.58
N GLY A 253 2.71 11.30 -14.98
CA GLY A 253 1.89 11.75 -13.86
C GLY A 253 2.73 12.21 -12.67
N CYS A 254 3.73 11.41 -12.27
CA CYS A 254 4.68 11.75 -11.21
C CYS A 254 5.42 13.06 -11.52
N SER A 255 5.86 13.24 -12.76
CA SER A 255 6.50 14.49 -13.22
C SER A 255 5.55 15.69 -13.13
N VAL A 256 4.29 15.54 -13.54
CA VAL A 256 3.28 16.61 -13.48
C VAL A 256 2.95 16.99 -12.04
N VAL A 257 2.74 16.02 -11.14
CA VAL A 257 2.42 16.30 -9.72
C VAL A 257 3.63 16.84 -8.95
N SER A 258 4.85 16.43 -9.31
CA SER A 258 6.10 16.87 -8.65
C SER A 258 6.23 18.39 -8.64
N ASN A 259 5.90 19.04 -9.76
CA ASN A 259 5.97 20.49 -9.92
C ASN A 259 5.02 21.24 -8.98
N TYR A 260 3.84 20.69 -8.73
CA TYR A 260 2.90 21.25 -7.77
C TYR A 260 3.41 21.02 -6.34
N ILE A 261 3.78 19.78 -6.01
CA ILE A 261 4.25 19.37 -4.68
C ILE A 261 5.45 20.22 -4.23
N GLU A 262 6.44 20.41 -5.11
CA GLU A 262 7.64 21.23 -4.86
C GLU A 262 7.28 22.63 -4.33
N ARG A 263 6.28 23.28 -4.94
CA ARG A 263 5.84 24.65 -4.57
C ARG A 263 5.09 24.70 -3.23
N THR A 264 4.56 23.57 -2.77
CA THR A 264 3.85 23.47 -1.48
C THR A 264 4.76 23.17 -0.30
N ILE A 265 6.06 22.98 -0.53
CA ILE A 265 7.04 22.70 0.52
C ILE A 265 7.82 23.98 0.81
N GLY A 266 7.69 24.49 2.04
CA GLY A 266 8.29 25.77 2.43
C GLY A 266 9.81 25.79 2.36
N GLN A 267 10.47 24.66 2.68
CA GLN A 267 11.92 24.51 2.53
C GLN A 267 12.25 24.17 1.07
N LYS A 268 12.82 25.14 0.34
CA LYS A 268 13.10 25.01 -1.09
C LYS A 268 13.98 23.81 -1.45
N SER A 269 15.06 23.57 -0.69
CA SER A 269 15.99 22.46 -0.97
C SER A 269 15.32 21.10 -0.83
N ALA A 270 14.54 20.92 0.23
CA ALA A 270 13.77 19.70 0.45
C ALA A 270 12.67 19.53 -0.61
N GLY A 271 11.98 20.61 -0.99
CA GLY A 271 11.00 20.60 -2.07
C GLY A 271 11.60 20.17 -3.41
N ALA A 272 12.75 20.73 -3.78
CA ALA A 272 13.47 20.38 -5.01
C ALA A 272 13.96 18.92 -4.99
N THR A 273 14.48 18.46 -3.87
CA THR A 273 14.95 17.07 -3.68
C THR A 273 13.79 16.08 -3.82
N ILE A 274 12.65 16.34 -3.15
CA ILE A 274 11.43 15.51 -3.27
C ILE A 274 10.91 15.49 -4.71
N SER A 275 10.88 16.66 -5.36
CA SER A 275 10.45 16.79 -6.76
C SER A 275 11.29 15.90 -7.69
N HIS A 276 12.61 15.89 -7.50
CA HIS A 276 13.52 15.05 -8.27
C HIS A 276 13.38 13.55 -7.96
N ASP A 277 13.10 13.18 -6.71
CA ASP A 277 12.78 11.80 -6.35
C ASP A 277 11.49 11.32 -7.02
N LEU A 278 10.43 12.14 -6.99
CA LEU A 278 9.15 11.83 -7.64
C LEU A 278 9.31 11.62 -9.15
N ARG A 279 10.13 12.43 -9.83
CA ARG A 279 10.42 12.27 -11.27
C ARG A 279 11.20 10.99 -11.61
N ARG A 280 11.79 10.33 -10.60
CA ARG A 280 12.43 9.01 -10.71
C ARG A 280 11.59 7.90 -10.07
N ALA A 281 10.30 8.20 -9.89
CA ALA A 281 9.28 7.34 -9.31
C ALA A 281 9.53 6.91 -7.85
N GLY A 282 10.38 7.64 -7.12
CA GLY A 282 10.57 7.51 -5.67
C GLY A 282 9.71 8.50 -4.88
N SER A 283 9.74 8.38 -3.56
CA SER A 283 9.07 9.23 -2.58
C SER A 283 7.55 9.30 -2.81
N ARG A 284 6.96 8.21 -3.32
CA ARG A 284 5.55 8.18 -3.72
C ARG A 284 4.58 8.43 -2.57
N ALA A 285 4.95 8.10 -1.33
CA ALA A 285 4.15 8.42 -0.15
C ALA A 285 3.81 9.92 -0.03
N VAL A 286 4.66 10.80 -0.55
CA VAL A 286 4.40 12.25 -0.61
C VAL A 286 3.19 12.58 -1.49
N ILE A 287 2.93 11.81 -2.55
CA ILE A 287 1.76 11.98 -3.43
C ILE A 287 0.49 11.78 -2.62
N PHE A 288 0.37 10.69 -1.86
CA PHE A 288 -0.78 10.46 -0.97
C PHE A 288 -0.95 11.65 -0.03
N PHE A 289 0.11 11.97 0.72
CA PHE A 289 0.07 12.98 1.77
C PHE A 289 -0.35 14.35 1.23
N LYS A 290 0.27 14.80 0.13
CA LYS A 290 -0.02 16.11 -0.48
C LYS A 290 -1.35 16.13 -1.23
N THR A 291 -1.80 15.02 -1.80
CA THR A 291 -3.15 14.93 -2.40
C THR A 291 -4.22 15.06 -1.33
N ALA A 292 -4.11 14.33 -0.21
CA ALA A 292 -5.07 14.41 0.89
C ALA A 292 -5.15 15.84 1.47
N LEU A 293 -4.01 16.44 1.80
CA LEU A 293 -3.98 17.82 2.31
C LEU A 293 -4.47 18.85 1.27
N GLY A 294 -4.12 18.64 0.01
CA GLY A 294 -4.53 19.52 -1.09
C GLY A 294 -6.03 19.48 -1.34
N ILE A 295 -6.66 18.31 -1.31
CA ILE A 295 -8.12 18.17 -1.42
C ILE A 295 -8.80 18.83 -0.21
N HIS A 296 -8.30 18.61 1.01
CA HIS A 296 -8.83 19.25 2.21
C HIS A 296 -8.78 20.79 2.12
N GLN A 297 -7.64 21.34 1.68
CA GLN A 297 -7.49 22.77 1.43
C GLN A 297 -8.44 23.25 0.33
N TRP A 298 -8.54 22.49 -0.77
CA TRP A 298 -9.42 22.83 -1.90
C TRP A 298 -10.89 22.93 -1.48
N ILE A 299 -11.38 21.97 -0.68
CA ILE A 299 -12.73 22.02 -0.11
C ILE A 299 -12.92 23.26 0.77
N SER A 300 -11.90 23.60 1.58
CA SER A 300 -11.96 24.72 2.54
C SER A 300 -11.93 26.11 1.87
N GLU A 301 -11.30 26.22 0.70
CA GLU A 301 -11.14 27.49 -0.04
C GLU A 301 -12.24 27.75 -1.08
N THR A 302 -13.02 26.73 -1.43
CA THR A 302 -14.10 26.87 -2.43
C THR A 302 -15.38 27.38 -1.76
N THR A 303 -16.31 27.94 -2.55
CA THR A 303 -17.61 28.40 -2.03
C THR A 303 -18.35 27.27 -1.29
N SER A 304 -19.23 27.60 -0.34
CA SER A 304 -19.91 26.59 0.49
C SER A 304 -20.70 25.56 -0.33
N ALA A 305 -21.29 25.96 -1.46
CA ALA A 305 -22.06 25.05 -2.32
C ALA A 305 -21.16 24.09 -3.11
N ASP A 306 -20.09 24.61 -3.72
CA ASP A 306 -19.14 23.82 -4.49
C ASP A 306 -18.32 22.89 -3.57
N GLY A 307 -17.91 23.40 -2.40
CA GLY A 307 -17.21 22.62 -1.38
C GLY A 307 -18.02 21.43 -0.91
N GLU A 308 -19.33 21.59 -0.69
CA GLU A 308 -20.22 20.47 -0.34
C GLU A 308 -20.37 19.48 -1.50
N GLY A 309 -20.40 19.97 -2.75
CA GLY A 309 -20.35 19.12 -3.94
C GLY A 309 -19.09 18.27 -4.03
N ILE A 310 -17.92 18.82 -3.66
CA ILE A 310 -16.66 18.08 -3.62
C ILE A 310 -16.68 17.04 -2.48
N LYS A 311 -17.23 17.36 -1.30
CA LYS A 311 -17.38 16.39 -0.21
C LYS A 311 -18.25 15.20 -0.62
N ASP A 312 -19.39 15.47 -1.25
CA ASP A 312 -20.32 14.43 -1.73
C ASP A 312 -19.66 13.58 -2.83
N LEU A 313 -18.89 14.22 -3.73
CA LEU A 313 -18.09 13.51 -4.73
C LEU A 313 -17.02 12.63 -4.08
N LEU A 314 -16.31 13.11 -3.06
CA LEU A 314 -15.30 12.34 -2.35
C LEU A 314 -15.88 11.10 -1.66
N ALA A 315 -17.06 11.23 -1.05
CA ALA A 315 -17.75 10.13 -0.40
C ALA A 315 -18.27 9.07 -1.39
N LYS A 316 -18.77 9.49 -2.56
CA LYS A 316 -19.41 8.58 -3.55
C LYS A 316 -18.45 8.05 -4.61
N ASN A 317 -17.48 8.86 -5.04
CA ASN A 317 -16.53 8.55 -6.11
C ASN A 317 -15.18 9.25 -5.85
N PRO A 318 -14.39 8.75 -4.88
CA PRO A 318 -13.11 9.37 -4.51
C PRO A 318 -12.11 9.42 -5.66
N GLN A 319 -12.13 8.45 -6.58
CA GLN A 319 -11.25 8.46 -7.76
C GLN A 319 -11.50 9.71 -8.60
N MET A 320 -12.77 10.00 -8.91
CA MET A 320 -13.13 11.18 -9.67
C MET A 320 -12.78 12.47 -8.92
N ALA A 321 -12.96 12.53 -7.60
CA ALA A 321 -12.55 13.68 -6.80
C ALA A 321 -11.03 13.93 -6.88
N ILE A 322 -10.21 12.87 -6.78
CA ILE A 322 -8.75 12.95 -6.90
C ILE A 322 -8.34 13.46 -8.28
N LEU A 323 -8.93 12.91 -9.35
CA LEU A 323 -8.63 13.34 -10.72
C LEU A 323 -9.01 14.80 -10.93
N GLN A 324 -10.21 15.23 -10.51
CA GLN A 324 -10.65 16.62 -10.64
C GLN A 324 -9.76 17.59 -9.85
N PHE A 325 -9.30 17.19 -8.66
CA PHE A 325 -8.33 17.98 -7.89
C PHE A 325 -7.05 18.21 -8.70
N TRP A 326 -6.46 17.15 -9.25
CA TRP A 326 -5.22 17.26 -10.01
C TRP A 326 -5.39 18.00 -11.34
N GLU A 327 -6.53 17.84 -12.01
CA GLU A 327 -6.87 18.64 -13.19
C GLU A 327 -7.02 20.14 -12.87
N ALA A 328 -7.54 20.48 -11.69
CA ALA A 328 -7.70 21.86 -11.25
C ALA A 328 -6.38 22.50 -10.79
N LYS A 329 -5.41 21.70 -10.35
CA LYS A 329 -4.12 22.18 -9.81
C LYS A 329 -2.95 22.07 -10.77
N SER A 330 -3.08 21.30 -11.85
CA SER A 330 -2.02 21.11 -12.83
C SER A 330 -2.57 20.96 -14.24
N ASP A 331 -2.34 21.99 -15.07
CA ASP A 331 -2.85 22.08 -16.45
C ASP A 331 -2.45 20.87 -17.32
N GLY A 332 -1.32 20.22 -17.02
CA GLY A 332 -0.81 19.05 -17.74
C GLY A 332 -1.44 17.71 -17.33
N PHE A 333 -2.22 17.66 -16.25
CA PHE A 333 -2.73 16.39 -15.71
C PHE A 333 -3.76 15.72 -16.63
N LYS A 334 -4.58 16.52 -17.34
CA LYS A 334 -5.54 16.01 -18.34
C LYS A 334 -4.88 15.21 -19.47
N THR A 335 -3.62 15.51 -19.79
CA THR A 335 -2.86 14.83 -20.84
C THR A 335 -2.35 13.46 -20.38
N VAL A 336 -2.20 13.24 -19.07
CA VAL A 336 -1.74 11.97 -18.48
C VAL A 336 -2.79 10.86 -18.72
N GLY A 337 -4.06 11.15 -18.44
CA GLY A 337 -5.13 10.14 -18.38
C GLY A 337 -5.62 9.55 -19.72
N ASN A 338 -5.23 10.10 -20.87
CA ASN A 338 -5.89 9.76 -22.16
C ASN A 338 -5.16 8.75 -23.05
N PHE A 339 -3.88 8.43 -22.83
CA PHE A 339 -3.17 7.46 -23.70
C PHE A 339 -1.94 6.80 -23.09
N SER A 340 -1.43 7.29 -21.97
CA SER A 340 -0.08 6.98 -21.52
C SER A 340 -0.02 5.81 -20.52
N ASP A 341 -1.08 5.60 -19.74
CA ASP A 341 -1.04 4.77 -18.54
C ASP A 341 -0.96 3.26 -18.85
N LEU A 342 -1.86 2.75 -19.68
CA LEU A 342 -1.86 1.32 -20.07
C LEU A 342 -0.60 0.96 -20.86
N PHE A 343 -0.20 1.82 -21.80
CA PHE A 343 1.00 1.60 -22.59
C PHE A 343 2.27 1.57 -21.72
N MET A 344 2.42 2.51 -20.77
CA MET A 344 3.55 2.50 -19.85
C MET A 344 3.54 1.28 -18.94
N PHE A 345 2.38 0.92 -18.40
CA PHE A 345 2.23 -0.29 -17.58
C PHE A 345 2.65 -1.54 -18.35
N ASP A 346 2.11 -1.74 -19.56
CA ASP A 346 2.42 -2.90 -20.39
C ASP A 346 3.92 -2.96 -20.77
N ASN A 347 4.53 -1.82 -21.09
CA ASN A 347 5.96 -1.76 -21.42
C ASN A 347 6.86 -2.16 -20.23
N ILE A 348 6.53 -1.73 -19.00
CA ILE A 348 7.30 -2.16 -17.82
C ILE A 348 7.01 -3.63 -17.51
N LEU A 349 5.75 -4.06 -17.60
CA LEU A 349 5.37 -5.45 -17.36
C LEU A 349 6.10 -6.40 -18.32
N ASP A 350 6.17 -6.07 -19.61
CA ASP A 350 6.87 -6.89 -20.60
C ASP A 350 8.37 -6.96 -20.28
N LYS A 351 8.97 -5.89 -19.75
CA LYS A 351 10.36 -5.94 -19.25
C LYS A 351 10.50 -6.84 -18.04
N VAL A 352 9.56 -6.80 -17.09
CA VAL A 352 9.58 -7.68 -15.90
C VAL A 352 9.48 -9.15 -16.32
N ILE A 353 8.57 -9.49 -17.23
CA ILE A 353 8.34 -10.86 -17.70
C ILE A 353 9.51 -11.38 -18.55
N SER A 354 10.19 -10.50 -19.29
CA SER A 354 11.31 -10.87 -20.15
C SER A 354 12.68 -10.88 -19.46
N LEU A 355 12.76 -10.55 -18.16
CA LEU A 355 14.01 -10.62 -17.42
C LEU A 355 14.47 -12.09 -17.27
N PRO A 356 15.68 -12.43 -17.74
CA PRO A 356 16.23 -13.77 -17.56
C PRO A 356 16.37 -14.11 -16.08
N GLY A 357 15.93 -15.31 -15.68
CA GLY A 357 16.03 -15.77 -14.29
C GLY A 357 15.14 -15.02 -13.29
N ALA A 358 14.18 -14.22 -13.76
CA ALA A 358 13.18 -13.63 -12.88
C ALA A 358 12.34 -14.75 -12.24
N ILE A 359 12.34 -14.77 -10.91
CA ILE A 359 11.60 -15.76 -10.12
C ILE A 359 10.13 -15.31 -10.05
N GLY A 360 9.20 -16.22 -10.37
CA GLY A 360 7.77 -15.95 -10.24
C GLY A 360 7.23 -15.06 -11.36
N VAL A 361 7.83 -15.15 -12.56
CA VAL A 361 7.34 -14.47 -13.78
C VAL A 361 5.88 -14.86 -14.07
N GLU A 362 5.49 -16.09 -13.75
CA GLU A 362 4.13 -16.63 -13.84
C GLU A 362 3.13 -15.74 -13.10
N VAL A 363 3.52 -15.24 -11.91
CA VAL A 363 2.72 -14.32 -11.11
C VAL A 363 2.38 -13.06 -11.91
N PHE A 364 3.37 -12.55 -12.64
CA PHE A 364 3.22 -11.32 -13.42
C PHE A 364 2.53 -11.56 -14.75
N SER A 365 2.88 -12.63 -15.46
CA SER A 365 2.38 -12.92 -16.80
C SER A 365 0.90 -13.31 -16.82
N GLU A 366 0.45 -14.05 -15.80
CA GLU A 366 -0.95 -14.46 -15.66
C GLU A 366 -1.80 -13.45 -14.88
N GLY A 367 -1.22 -12.86 -13.82
CA GLY A 367 -1.98 -12.05 -12.85
C GLY A 367 -2.10 -10.58 -13.21
N SER A 368 -1.04 -9.93 -13.70
CA SER A 368 -0.91 -8.47 -13.68
C SER A 368 -2.00 -7.75 -14.50
N ARG A 369 -2.14 -8.11 -15.78
CA ARG A 369 -3.13 -7.46 -16.69
C ARG A 369 -4.55 -7.77 -16.26
N HIS A 370 -4.82 -9.04 -15.94
CA HIS A 370 -6.13 -9.52 -15.53
C HIS A 370 -6.59 -8.80 -14.25
N ASN A 371 -5.77 -8.82 -13.20
CA ASN A 371 -6.10 -8.20 -11.91
C ASN A 371 -6.19 -6.68 -12.02
N ARG A 372 -5.30 -6.03 -12.78
CA ARG A 372 -5.35 -4.58 -13.01
C ARG A 372 -6.70 -4.16 -13.61
N ALA A 373 -7.18 -4.90 -14.62
CA ALA A 373 -8.46 -4.63 -15.26
C ALA A 373 -9.64 -4.81 -14.31
N GLN A 374 -9.58 -5.79 -13.40
CA GLN A 374 -10.61 -5.97 -12.37
C GLN A 374 -10.57 -4.88 -11.30
N LEU A 375 -9.37 -4.48 -10.86
CA LEU A 375 -9.20 -3.46 -9.84
C LEU A 375 -9.73 -2.11 -10.34
N ASN A 376 -9.25 -1.59 -11.47
CA ASN A 376 -9.71 -0.33 -12.08
C ASN A 376 -9.95 0.79 -11.03
N SER A 377 -9.02 0.98 -10.09
CA SER A 377 -9.09 1.91 -8.94
C SER A 377 -10.14 1.62 -7.86
N ARG A 378 -10.85 0.50 -7.93
CA ARG A 378 -11.74 0.00 -6.86
C ARG A 378 -10.90 -0.65 -5.76
N PRO A 379 -11.30 -0.52 -4.48
CA PRO A 379 -10.75 -1.32 -3.40
C PRO A 379 -10.87 -2.83 -3.72
N LEU A 380 -9.84 -3.62 -3.41
CA LEU A 380 -9.83 -5.07 -3.57
C LEU A 380 -11.01 -5.73 -2.84
N ALA A 381 -11.39 -5.19 -1.67
CA ALA A 381 -12.53 -5.67 -0.89
C ALA A 381 -13.87 -5.69 -1.65
N PHE A 382 -14.00 -4.90 -2.71
CA PHE A 382 -15.22 -4.83 -3.54
C PHE A 382 -15.24 -5.89 -4.66
N ILE A 383 -14.17 -6.67 -4.79
CA ILE A 383 -13.98 -7.64 -5.86
C ILE A 383 -14.09 -9.04 -5.27
N GLU A 384 -14.92 -9.88 -5.88
CA GLU A 384 -14.95 -11.28 -5.52
C GLU A 384 -13.61 -11.95 -5.85
N LEU A 385 -13.03 -12.70 -4.92
CA LEU A 385 -11.69 -13.28 -5.06
C LEU A 385 -11.56 -14.20 -6.29
N LYS A 386 -12.64 -14.90 -6.67
CA LYS A 386 -12.69 -15.73 -7.89
C LYS A 386 -12.48 -14.93 -9.18
N CYS A 387 -12.67 -13.61 -9.15
CA CYS A 387 -12.43 -12.73 -10.29
C CYS A 387 -10.96 -12.31 -10.40
N LEU A 388 -10.14 -12.54 -9.38
CA LEU A 388 -8.71 -12.23 -9.38
C LEU A 388 -7.90 -13.50 -9.66
N LYS A 389 -6.78 -13.36 -10.38
CA LYS A 389 -5.76 -14.38 -10.59
C LYS A 389 -4.70 -14.25 -9.50
N LEU A 390 -4.74 -15.11 -8.48
CA LEU A 390 -3.90 -15.00 -7.29
C LEU A 390 -3.07 -16.28 -7.08
N LEU A 391 -2.05 -16.21 -6.24
CA LEU A 391 -1.29 -17.38 -5.82
C LEU A 391 -2.02 -18.15 -4.72
N ASP A 392 -1.83 -19.47 -4.72
CA ASP A 392 -2.11 -20.30 -3.55
C ASP A 392 -1.22 -19.86 -2.38
N ILE A 393 -1.68 -20.12 -1.15
CA ILE A 393 -1.06 -19.55 0.06
C ILE A 393 -0.68 -20.63 1.06
N PHE A 394 0.24 -20.30 1.96
CA PHE A 394 0.61 -21.16 3.09
C PHE A 394 -0.15 -20.81 4.36
N LEU A 395 -0.36 -21.81 5.22
CA LEU A 395 -0.74 -21.64 6.61
C LEU A 395 0.49 -21.66 7.54
N GLU A 396 0.28 -21.56 8.85
CA GLU A 396 1.36 -21.60 9.85
C GLU A 396 2.18 -22.91 9.79
N ASP A 397 1.51 -24.02 9.47
CA ASP A 397 2.10 -25.37 9.40
C ASP A 397 2.51 -25.76 7.97
N ASP A 398 2.78 -24.76 7.12
CA ASP A 398 3.16 -24.92 5.71
C ASP A 398 2.08 -25.60 4.85
N THR A 399 0.85 -25.77 5.35
CA THR A 399 -0.27 -26.30 4.54
C THR A 399 -0.67 -25.33 3.43
N VAL A 400 -0.74 -25.81 2.19
CA VAL A 400 -1.25 -25.03 1.05
C VAL A 400 -2.77 -24.92 1.07
N ILE A 401 -3.28 -23.71 0.87
CA ILE A 401 -4.70 -23.38 0.64
C ILE A 401 -4.83 -22.89 -0.80
N SER A 402 -5.72 -23.54 -1.55
CA SER A 402 -5.98 -23.12 -2.92
C SER A 402 -6.94 -21.94 -3.00
N VAL A 403 -6.57 -20.96 -3.81
CA VAL A 403 -7.42 -19.80 -4.11
C VAL A 403 -8.34 -20.11 -5.30
N PRO A 404 -9.56 -19.54 -5.38
CA PRO A 404 -10.58 -19.97 -6.33
C PRO A 404 -10.22 -19.82 -7.81
N ASN A 405 -9.33 -18.88 -8.14
CA ASN A 405 -8.82 -18.66 -9.48
C ASN A 405 -7.30 -18.49 -9.38
N SER A 406 -6.62 -19.61 -9.15
CA SER A 406 -5.19 -19.65 -8.97
C SER A 406 -4.41 -19.42 -10.26
N ILE A 407 -3.19 -18.91 -10.09
CA ILE A 407 -2.13 -18.93 -11.10
C ILE A 407 -1.62 -20.36 -11.21
N GLU A 408 -1.32 -20.83 -12.42
CA GLU A 408 -0.87 -22.22 -12.67
C GLU A 408 0.60 -22.41 -12.23
N LEU A 409 0.83 -22.31 -10.92
CA LEU A 409 2.14 -22.40 -10.27
C LEU A 409 2.00 -23.24 -9.00
N ASP A 410 2.81 -24.30 -8.88
CA ASP A 410 2.95 -25.03 -7.61
C ASP A 410 3.76 -24.18 -6.62
N VAL A 411 3.08 -23.67 -5.60
CA VAL A 411 3.68 -22.73 -4.63
C VAL A 411 4.74 -23.40 -3.74
N GLU A 412 4.62 -24.71 -3.48
CA GLU A 412 5.62 -25.48 -2.73
C GLU A 412 6.88 -25.66 -3.56
N GLU A 413 6.75 -26.16 -4.79
CA GLU A 413 7.88 -26.34 -5.70
C GLU A 413 8.56 -25.00 -6.01
N TYR A 414 7.77 -23.95 -6.25
CA TYR A 414 8.25 -22.59 -6.44
C TYR A 414 9.11 -22.13 -5.26
N PHE A 415 8.63 -22.30 -4.03
CA PHE A 415 9.37 -21.87 -2.85
C PHE A 415 10.67 -22.69 -2.69
N GLU A 416 10.59 -24.01 -2.82
CA GLU A 416 11.74 -24.91 -2.66
C GLU A 416 12.85 -24.63 -3.66
N LEU A 417 12.51 -24.45 -4.95
CA LEU A 417 13.49 -24.18 -6.00
C LEU A 417 14.20 -22.83 -5.82
N ASN A 418 13.50 -21.85 -5.25
CA ASN A 418 13.98 -20.46 -5.19
C ASN A 418 14.50 -20.04 -3.80
N CYS A 419 14.28 -20.85 -2.75
CA CYS A 419 14.61 -20.49 -1.38
C CYS A 419 16.08 -20.07 -1.20
N GLY A 420 17.02 -20.77 -1.84
CA GLY A 420 18.45 -20.47 -1.75
C GLY A 420 18.80 -19.09 -2.32
N LEU A 421 18.19 -18.71 -3.44
CA LEU A 421 18.41 -17.40 -4.07
C LEU A 421 17.72 -16.28 -3.30
N ILE A 422 16.51 -16.53 -2.78
CA ILE A 422 15.79 -15.60 -1.91
C ILE A 422 16.63 -15.31 -0.66
N SER A 423 17.09 -16.34 0.06
CA SER A 423 17.92 -16.18 1.26
C SER A 423 19.27 -15.54 0.97
N ALA A 424 19.90 -15.82 -0.17
CA ALA A 424 21.15 -15.16 -0.57
C ALA A 424 20.95 -13.65 -0.80
N THR A 425 19.85 -13.28 -1.47
CA THR A 425 19.48 -11.89 -1.72
C THR A 425 19.14 -11.16 -0.41
N GLU A 426 18.38 -11.80 0.47
CA GLU A 426 18.05 -11.29 1.81
C GLU A 426 19.32 -11.05 2.65
N SER A 427 20.28 -11.99 2.64
CA SER A 427 21.52 -11.83 3.41
C SER A 427 22.39 -10.67 2.92
N ILE A 428 22.37 -10.36 1.62
CA ILE A 428 23.07 -9.19 1.07
C ILE A 428 22.46 -7.91 1.62
N TRP A 429 21.13 -7.84 1.67
CA TRP A 429 20.41 -6.71 2.25
C TRP A 429 20.76 -6.51 3.72
N ASP A 430 20.69 -7.56 4.54
CA ASP A 430 20.97 -7.50 6.00
C ASP A 430 22.34 -6.91 6.35
N LYS A 431 23.32 -7.14 5.48
CA LYS A 431 24.70 -6.69 5.67
C LYS A 431 24.95 -5.30 5.10
N THR A 432 24.00 -4.75 4.34
CA THR A 432 24.17 -3.47 3.64
C THR A 432 23.52 -2.35 4.45
N PRO A 433 24.23 -1.26 4.75
CA PRO A 433 23.63 -0.08 5.36
C PRO A 433 22.48 0.46 4.51
N ILE A 434 21.33 0.69 5.15
CA ILE A 434 20.14 1.23 4.49
C ILE A 434 20.43 2.67 4.07
N ARG A 435 20.59 2.88 2.76
CA ARG A 435 20.88 4.20 2.20
C ARG A 435 20.20 4.37 0.84
N LYS A 436 19.48 5.47 0.70
CA LYS A 436 18.85 5.88 -0.55
C LYS A 436 19.77 6.80 -1.33
N PHE A 437 19.83 6.65 -2.65
CA PHE A 437 20.44 7.65 -3.51
C PHE A 437 19.47 8.82 -3.77
N PHE A 438 19.84 10.01 -3.31
CA PHE A 438 19.11 11.25 -3.57
C PHE A 438 20.08 12.35 -4.03
N VAL A 439 19.55 13.37 -4.69
CA VAL A 439 20.33 14.54 -5.12
C VAL A 439 19.86 15.72 -4.27
N GLU A 440 20.69 16.14 -3.33
CA GLU A 440 20.43 17.37 -2.57
C GLU A 440 20.60 18.58 -3.48
N LEU A 441 19.56 19.40 -3.57
CA LEU A 441 19.52 20.57 -4.43
C LEU A 441 19.33 21.83 -3.58
N ASP A 442 20.18 22.84 -3.79
CA ASP A 442 20.08 24.12 -3.07
C ASP A 442 18.89 24.97 -3.56
N GLU A 443 18.48 24.80 -4.83
CA GLU A 443 17.37 25.52 -5.48
C GLU A 443 16.59 24.63 -6.47
N PRO A 444 15.33 24.99 -6.80
CA PRO A 444 14.58 24.37 -7.90
C PRO A 444 15.37 24.34 -9.21
N MET A 445 15.45 23.17 -9.85
CA MET A 445 16.01 23.10 -11.21
C MET A 445 15.09 23.85 -12.18
N ARG A 446 15.56 24.97 -12.70
CA ARG A 446 14.90 25.69 -13.81
C ARG A 446 15.22 24.94 -15.10
N PHE A 447 14.23 24.26 -15.67
CA PHE A 447 14.27 23.71 -17.02
C PHE A 447 13.66 24.68 -18.02
#